data_AF-A0A353PES7-F1
#
_entry.id   AF-A0A353PES7-F1
#
_cell.length_a   1.000
_cell.length_b   1.000
_cell.length_c   1.000
_cell.angle_alpha   90.00
_cell.angle_beta   90.00
_cell.angle_gamma   90.00
#
_symmetry.space_group_name_H-M   'P 1'
#
loop_
_entity.id
_entity.type
_entity.pdbx_description
1 polymer ?
#
loop_
_entity_poly.entity_id
_entity_poly.type
_entity_poly.pdbx_seq_one_letter_code
_entity_poly.pdbx_strand_id
1 'polypeptide(L)'
;VDDAIIVIENVERLMSQEGLSPREASFKAMEEVTGPVIAIVLVLSAVFIPVAFLGGLSGQMYQQFAITIVVSVIISGVVALTLTPAL
;
A
#
# COMPACT_ATOMS: atom_id res chain seq x y z
N VAL A 1 -4.59 4.73 -2.34
CA VAL A 1 -4.94 5.89 -1.48
C VAL A 1 -4.78 5.49 -0.03
N ASP A 2 -5.36 4.36 0.37
CA ASP A 2 -5.29 3.80 1.72
C ASP A 2 -3.85 3.68 2.25
N ASP A 3 -2.91 3.17 1.46
CA ASP A 3 -1.50 3.05 1.89
C ASP A 3 -0.88 4.41 2.26
N ALA A 4 -1.21 5.46 1.50
CA ALA A 4 -0.71 6.81 1.76
C ALA A 4 -1.36 7.43 3.00
N ILE A 5 -2.65 7.15 3.23
CA ILE A 5 -3.36 7.59 4.45
C ILE A 5 -2.70 6.96 5.68
N ILE A 6 -2.43 5.65 5.65
CA ILE A 6 -1.79 4.94 6.78
C ILE A 6 -0.43 5.57 7.12
N VAL A 7 0.38 5.93 6.11
CA VAL A 7 1.67 6.59 6.32
C VAL A 7 1.47 7.97 6.96
N ILE A 8 0.62 8.82 6.39
CA ILE A 8 0.41 10.20 6.87
C ILE A 8 -0.19 10.21 8.27
N GLU A 9 -1.18 9.37 8.53
CA GLU A 9 -1.83 9.27 9.84
C GLU A 9 -0.86 8.80 10.91
N ASN A 10 0.06 7.88 10.57
CA ASN A 10 1.10 7.47 11.51
C ASN A 10 2.14 8.59 11.77
N VAL A 11 2.48 9.38 10.74
CA VAL A 11 3.34 10.58 10.91
C VAL A 11 2.66 11.60 11.82
N GLU A 12 1.37 11.90 11.58
CA GLU A 12 0.61 12.85 12.40
C GLU A 12 0.43 12.35 13.84
N ARG A 13 0.22 11.04 14.04
CA ARG A 13 0.21 10.40 15.34
C ARG A 13 1.54 10.61 16.09
N LEU A 14 2.67 10.41 15.43
CA LEU A 14 3.99 10.59 16.03
C LEU A 14 4.30 12.07 16.32
N MET A 15 3.91 12.98 15.44
CA MET A 15 4.05 14.43 15.69
C MET A 15 3.19 14.89 16.88
N SER A 16 1.95 14.44 16.96
CA SER A 16 1.01 14.86 18.01
C SER A 16 1.28 14.22 19.37
N GLN A 17 1.66 12.95 19.41
CA GLN A 17 1.85 12.20 20.67
C GLN A 17 3.28 12.29 21.21
N GLU A 18 4.28 12.32 20.34
CA GLU A 18 5.70 12.32 20.73
C GLU A 18 6.40 13.66 20.50
N GLY A 19 5.74 14.63 19.84
CA GLY A 19 6.29 15.96 19.59
C GLY A 19 7.47 15.99 18.63
N LEU A 20 7.63 14.94 17.82
CA LEU A 20 8.73 14.82 16.84
C LEU A 20 8.58 15.86 15.73
N SER A 21 9.71 16.32 15.19
CA SER A 21 9.69 17.17 13.99
C SER A 21 9.15 16.38 12.78
N PRO A 22 8.56 17.03 11.76
CA PRO A 22 7.98 16.33 10.61
C PRO A 22 8.93 15.32 9.97
N ARG A 23 10.22 15.67 9.88
CA ARG A 23 11.24 14.79 9.33
C ARG A 23 11.48 13.55 10.19
N GLU A 24 11.63 13.72 11.49
CA GLU A 24 11.87 12.61 12.43
C GLU A 24 10.65 11.70 12.53
N ALA A 25 9.46 12.30 12.54
CA ALA A 25 8.19 11.57 12.51
C ALA A 25 8.04 10.74 11.24
N SER A 26 8.40 11.27 10.06
CA SER A 26 8.41 10.50 8.81
C SER A 26 9.36 9.31 8.86
N PHE A 27 10.58 9.48 9.36
CA PHE A 27 11.53 8.35 9.47
C PHE A 27 11.01 7.26 10.41
N LYS A 28 10.56 7.65 11.60
CA LYS A 28 10.04 6.69 12.59
C LYS A 28 8.73 6.04 12.10
N ALA A 29 7.86 6.79 11.45
CA ALA A 29 6.62 6.25 10.88
C ALA A 29 6.94 5.16 9.85
N MET A 30 7.92 5.41 8.98
CA MET A 30 8.34 4.45 7.97
C MET A 30 8.89 3.15 8.58
N GLU A 31 9.61 3.20 9.70
CA GLU A 31 10.05 1.98 10.40
C GLU A 31 8.86 1.15 10.92
N GLU A 32 7.77 1.79 11.35
CA GLU A 32 6.58 1.12 11.87
C GLU A 32 5.66 0.58 10.75
N VAL A 33 5.48 1.31 9.65
CA VAL A 33 4.46 0.99 8.64
C VAL A 33 4.99 0.26 7.41
N THR A 34 6.30 0.24 7.15
CA THR A 34 6.87 -0.41 5.96
C THR A 34 6.52 -1.89 5.89
N GLY A 35 6.67 -2.62 7.01
CA GLY A 35 6.34 -4.05 7.08
C GLY A 35 4.86 -4.33 6.79
N PRO A 36 3.93 -3.67 7.51
CA PRO A 36 2.50 -3.77 7.24
C PRO A 36 2.09 -3.44 5.79
N VAL A 37 2.61 -2.36 5.21
CA VAL A 37 2.26 -1.95 3.83
C VAL A 37 2.70 -3.02 2.82
N ILE A 38 3.92 -3.55 2.94
CA ILE A 38 4.40 -4.64 2.08
C ILE A 38 3.53 -5.89 2.24
N ALA A 39 3.15 -6.22 3.48
CA ALA A 39 2.29 -7.37 3.74
C ALA A 39 0.91 -7.24 3.06
N ILE A 40 0.29 -6.06 3.11
CA ILE A 40 -1.01 -5.81 2.46
C ILE A 40 -0.89 -5.97 0.94
N VAL A 41 0.14 -5.37 0.32
CA VAL A 41 0.38 -5.49 -1.13
C VAL A 41 0.53 -6.95 -1.55
N LEU A 42 1.29 -7.74 -0.77
CA LEU A 42 1.49 -9.17 -1.05
C LEU A 42 0.22 -9.99 -0.84
N VAL A 43 -0.54 -9.73 0.22
CA VAL A 43 -1.81 -10.43 0.50
C VAL A 43 -2.82 -10.17 -0.60
N LEU A 44 -2.99 -8.91 -1.02
CA LEU A 44 -3.89 -8.56 -2.12
C LEU A 44 -3.43 -9.21 -3.43
N SER A 45 -2.12 -9.18 -3.70
CA SER A 45 -1.56 -9.86 -4.88
C SER A 45 -1.83 -11.36 -4.84
N ALA A 46 -1.66 -12.01 -3.68
CA ALA A 46 -1.94 -13.44 -3.51
C ALA A 46 -3.41 -13.81 -3.72
N VAL A 47 -4.34 -12.89 -3.44
CA VAL A 47 -5.78 -13.09 -3.68
C VAL A 47 -6.13 -12.92 -5.16
N PHE A 48 -5.60 -11.89 -5.82
CA PHE A 48 -6.01 -11.53 -7.18
C PHE A 48 -5.19 -12.19 -8.30
N ILE A 49 -3.93 -12.56 -8.06
CA ILE A 49 -3.12 -13.28 -9.07
C ILE A 49 -3.77 -14.61 -9.49
N PRO A 50 -4.27 -15.47 -8.58
CA PRO A 50 -4.95 -16.71 -8.96
C PRO A 50 -6.21 -16.47 -9.82
N VAL A 51 -6.94 -15.38 -9.57
CA VAL A 51 -8.14 -15.02 -10.33
C VAL A 51 -7.82 -14.75 -11.79
N ALA A 52 -6.61 -14.26 -12.10
CA ALA A 52 -6.16 -14.02 -13.48
C ALA A 52 -5.95 -15.31 -14.31
N PHE A 53 -5.92 -16.49 -13.67
CA PHE A 53 -5.79 -17.79 -14.34
C PHE A 53 -7.13 -18.49 -14.58
N LEU A 54 -8.25 -17.88 -14.17
CA LEU A 54 -9.57 -18.46 -14.41
C LEU A 54 -9.91 -18.46 -15.90
N GLY A 55 -10.27 -19.63 -16.43
CA GLY A 55 -10.67 -19.81 -17.83
C GLY A 55 -12.15 -19.50 -18.09
N GLY A 56 -12.53 -19.51 -19.36
CA GLY A 56 -13.91 -19.28 -19.82
C GLY A 56 -14.28 -17.80 -19.95
N LEU A 57 -15.49 -17.54 -20.43
CA LEU A 57 -15.97 -16.18 -20.76
C LEU A 57 -16.10 -15.31 -19.49
N SER A 58 -16.55 -15.91 -18.38
CA SER A 58 -16.57 -15.25 -17.07
C SER A 58 -15.15 -15.00 -16.53
N GLY A 59 -14.20 -15.91 -16.78
CA GLY A 59 -12.80 -15.77 -16.37
C GLY A 59 -12.12 -14.56 -17.03
N GLN A 60 -12.38 -14.31 -18.31
CA GLN A 60 -11.85 -13.13 -19.01
C GLN A 60 -12.30 -11.80 -18.40
N MET A 61 -13.56 -11.71 -17.97
CA MET A 61 -14.07 -10.53 -17.28
C MET A 61 -13.34 -10.33 -15.93
N TYR A 62 -13.17 -11.40 -15.15
CA TYR A 62 -12.45 -11.33 -13.88
C TYR A 62 -10.96 -11.04 -14.05
N GLN A 63 -10.33 -11.53 -15.11
CA GLN A 63 -8.91 -11.30 -15.39
C GLN A 63 -8.61 -9.81 -15.60
N GLN A 64 -9.47 -9.08 -16.32
CA GLN A 64 -9.32 -7.64 -16.51
C GLN A 64 -9.35 -6.87 -15.18
N PHE A 65 -10.30 -7.20 -14.31
CA PHE A 65 -10.38 -6.60 -12.98
C PHE A 65 -9.19 -6.99 -12.10
N ALA A 66 -8.83 -8.27 -12.07
CA ALA A 66 -7.74 -8.78 -11.23
C ALA A 66 -6.40 -8.13 -11.57
N ILE A 67 -6.04 -8.07 -12.86
CA ILE A 67 -4.78 -7.45 -13.30
C ILE A 67 -4.76 -5.96 -12.95
N THR A 68 -5.87 -5.26 -13.19
CA THR A 68 -5.97 -3.81 -12.90
C THR A 68 -5.77 -3.55 -11.41
N ILE A 69 -6.39 -4.35 -10.54
CA ILE A 69 -6.25 -4.22 -9.09
C ILE A 69 -4.81 -4.50 -8.65
N VAL A 70 -4.22 -5.62 -9.11
CA VAL A 70 -2.84 -6.00 -8.72
C VAL A 70 -1.86 -4.91 -9.10
N VAL A 71 -1.91 -4.42 -10.34
CA VAL A 71 -1.02 -3.34 -10.80
C VAL A 71 -1.23 -2.06 -9.99
N SER A 72 -2.49 -1.69 -9.75
CA SER A 72 -2.83 -0.48 -8.98
C SER A 72 -2.32 -0.56 -7.53
N VAL A 73 -2.46 -1.70 -6.87
CA VAL A 73 -2.00 -1.92 -5.49
C VAL A 73 -0.48 -1.91 -5.40
N ILE A 74 0.22 -2.54 -6.35
CA ILE A 74 1.68 -2.51 -6.39
C ILE A 74 2.20 -1.08 -6.55
N ILE A 75 1.63 -0.32 -7.50
CA ILE A 75 2.00 1.09 -7.70
C ILE A 75 1.67 1.91 -6.45
N SER A 76 0.51 1.70 -5.82
CA SER A 76 0.11 2.37 -4.57
C SER A 76 1.12 2.11 -3.45
N GLY A 77 1.53 0.85 -3.26
CA GLY A 77 2.55 0.48 -2.27
C GLY A 77 3.91 1.13 -2.54
N VAL A 78 4.35 1.17 -3.80
CA VAL A 78 5.60 1.86 -4.16
C VAL A 78 5.52 3.35 -3.83
N VAL A 79 4.43 4.01 -4.20
CA VAL A 79 4.21 5.44 -3.92
C VAL A 79 4.17 5.70 -2.41
N ALA A 80 3.46 4.87 -1.64
CA ALA A 80 3.36 5.01 -0.20
C ALA A 80 4.70 4.82 0.51
N LEU A 81 5.56 3.93 0.02
CA LEU A 81 6.86 3.67 0.64
C LEU A 81 7.97 4.65 0.20
N THR A 82 7.76 5.41 -0.88
CA THR A 82 8.81 6.27 -1.45
C THR A 82 8.39 7.73 -1.50
N LEU A 83 7.28 8.04 -2.16
CA LEU A 83 6.87 9.42 -2.43
C LEU A 83 6.15 10.02 -1.23
N THR A 84 5.22 9.29 -0.60
CA THR A 84 4.44 9.79 0.54
C THR A 84 5.28 10.25 1.73
N PRO A 85 6.32 9.53 2.20
CA PRO A 85 7.16 10.01 3.30
C PRO A 85 8.11 11.16 2.91
N ALA A 86 8.32 11.38 1.61
CA ALA A 86 9.17 12.47 1.10
C ALA A 86 8.41 13.80 0.92
N LEU A 87 7.08 13.73 0.85
CA LEU A 87 6.16 14.87 0.77
C LEU A 87 5.86 15.41 2.17
#